data_AF-A0A543NHV0-F1
#
_entry.id   AF-A0A543NHV0-F1
#
_cell.length_a   1.000
_cell.length_b   1.000
_cell.length_c   1.000
_cell.angle_alpha   90.00
_cell.angle_beta   90.00
_cell.angle_gamma   90.00
#
_symmetry.space_group_name_H-M   'P 1'
#
loop_
_entity.id
_entity.type
_entity.pdbx_description
1 polymer ?
#
loop_
_entity_poly.entity_id
_entity_poly.type
_entity_poly.pdbx_seq_one_letter_code
_entity_poly.pdbx_strand_id
1 'polypeptide(L)'
;MAHNAPCEKARFHTCRCSGCGGSLHGWPGHLRRAGGTAEGRESLRSAAEQRWRSAFGTGRRGVTTPREPNWYLRSAAADTVVVDIVDWLATGEEKRSRVARVGSCVCDDTLKDIDGYARRNSSCNGDLRKGRYFLTGHFWCALLADVSRAADAAHENVDGVPERATEALFGSGENPGWGETKFYVAEFALAGLWSYVKPLAVAWDLESLVRTIRVLAVLICPDPGSHPRVARLCMSPLATDILTVTAESRLHQGFGAALDAASAA
;
A
#
# COMPACT_ATOMS: atom_id res chain seq x y z
N MET A 1 3.46 -26.70 12.38
CA MET A 1 2.37 -26.14 13.21
C MET A 1 1.14 -26.00 12.34
N ALA A 2 0.00 -26.51 12.77
CA ALA A 2 -1.23 -26.45 11.99
C ALA A 2 -1.69 -24.99 11.88
N HIS A 3 -1.77 -24.47 10.65
CA HIS A 3 -2.41 -23.21 10.38
C HIS A 3 -3.92 -23.40 10.43
N ASN A 4 -4.62 -22.51 11.13
CA ASN A 4 -6.06 -22.48 11.04
C ASN A 4 -6.41 -21.80 9.70
N ALA A 5 -6.94 -22.59 8.74
CA ALA A 5 -7.54 -22.12 7.48
C ALA A 5 -8.47 -20.88 7.61
N PRO A 6 -9.10 -20.60 8.77
CA PRO A 6 -9.76 -19.32 9.01
C PRO A 6 -8.91 -18.05 8.83
N CYS A 7 -7.61 -18.06 9.10
CA CYS A 7 -6.77 -16.84 9.02
C CYS A 7 -6.52 -16.41 7.58
N GLU A 8 -6.15 -17.35 6.71
CA GLU A 8 -5.94 -17.09 5.27
C GLU A 8 -7.21 -16.71 4.52
N LYS A 9 -8.39 -16.98 5.08
CA LYS A 9 -9.70 -16.62 4.52
C LYS A 9 -10.40 -15.52 5.31
N ALA A 10 -9.74 -14.95 6.31
CA ALA A 10 -10.34 -14.02 7.25
C ALA A 10 -10.87 -12.78 6.52
N ARG A 11 -12.05 -12.33 6.96
CA ARG A 11 -12.73 -11.12 6.48
C ARG A 11 -12.94 -10.10 7.61
N PHE A 12 -12.37 -10.36 8.79
CA PHE A 12 -12.59 -9.59 10.01
C PHE A 12 -11.27 -9.26 10.68
N HIS A 13 -11.30 -8.25 11.54
CA HIS A 13 -10.15 -7.53 12.09
C HIS A 13 -9.36 -8.24 13.19
N THR A 14 -9.83 -9.37 13.70
CA THR A 14 -9.11 -10.08 14.76
C THR A 14 -8.32 -11.25 14.19
N CYS A 15 -7.00 -11.06 14.05
CA CYS A 15 -6.08 -12.18 13.92
C CYS A 15 -5.75 -12.72 15.32
N ARG A 16 -6.12 -13.97 15.60
CA ARG A 16 -5.75 -14.67 16.86
C ARG A 16 -4.64 -15.70 16.66
N CYS A 17 -4.01 -15.72 15.48
CA CYS A 17 -2.99 -16.69 15.14
C CYS A 17 -1.61 -16.18 15.60
N SER A 18 -0.98 -16.88 16.54
CA SER A 18 0.44 -16.68 16.87
C SER A 18 1.39 -17.35 15.87
N GLY A 19 0.87 -18.25 15.03
CA GLY A 19 1.64 -19.02 14.06
C GLY A 19 2.17 -18.18 12.89
N CYS A 20 1.35 -17.31 12.27
CA CYS A 20 1.81 -16.45 11.16
C CYS A 20 2.13 -15.01 11.59
N GLY A 21 1.93 -14.67 12.87
CA GLY A 21 2.03 -13.28 13.32
C GLY A 21 1.18 -12.32 12.49
N GLY A 22 -0.02 -12.74 12.05
CA GLY A 22 -0.92 -11.94 11.20
C GLY A 22 -0.53 -11.83 9.72
N SER A 23 0.64 -12.30 9.30
CA SER A 23 1.11 -12.11 7.91
C SER A 23 0.28 -12.82 6.85
N LEU A 24 -0.35 -13.95 7.20
CA LEU A 24 -1.25 -14.69 6.29
C LEU A 24 -2.71 -14.24 6.40
N HIS A 25 -3.01 -13.16 7.10
CA HIS A 25 -4.39 -12.76 7.36
C HIS A 25 -5.05 -12.22 6.08
N GLY A 26 -6.11 -12.88 5.62
CA GLY A 26 -6.99 -12.43 4.54
C GLY A 26 -6.43 -12.53 3.10
N TRP A 27 -5.19 -12.09 2.85
CA TRP A 27 -4.67 -11.92 1.49
C TRP A 27 -4.65 -13.19 0.62
N PRO A 28 -4.30 -14.40 1.11
CA PRO A 28 -4.31 -15.60 0.26
C PRO A 28 -5.74 -15.95 -0.18
N GLY A 29 -6.72 -15.71 0.68
CA GLY A 29 -8.14 -15.87 0.37
C GLY A 29 -8.63 -14.90 -0.69
N HIS A 30 -8.12 -13.66 -0.69
CA HIS A 30 -8.42 -12.68 -1.74
C HIS A 30 -7.79 -13.07 -3.08
N LEU A 31 -6.55 -13.57 -3.11
CA LEU A 31 -5.95 -14.08 -4.35
C LEU A 31 -6.71 -15.28 -4.93
N ARG A 32 -7.15 -16.22 -4.08
CA ARG A 32 -7.99 -17.34 -4.53
C ARG A 32 -9.33 -16.89 -5.09
N ARG A 33 -9.96 -15.85 -4.52
CA ARG A 33 -11.19 -15.27 -5.09
C ARG A 33 -10.92 -14.61 -6.44
N ALA A 34 -9.80 -13.89 -6.58
CA ALA A 34 -9.41 -13.27 -7.84
C ALA A 34 -9.19 -14.30 -8.95
N GLY A 35 -8.52 -15.42 -8.65
CA GLY A 35 -8.30 -16.53 -9.58
C GLY A 35 -9.47 -17.51 -9.73
N GLY A 36 -10.55 -17.33 -8.97
CA GLY A 36 -11.71 -18.22 -8.94
C GLY A 36 -12.84 -17.80 -9.88
N THR A 37 -14.05 -18.27 -9.58
CA THR A 37 -15.26 -18.00 -10.38
C THR A 37 -15.74 -16.56 -10.23
N ALA A 38 -16.50 -16.09 -11.24
CA ALA A 38 -17.17 -14.79 -11.18
C ALA A 38 -18.15 -14.68 -9.99
N GLU A 39 -18.83 -15.77 -9.64
CA GLU A 39 -19.75 -15.85 -8.49
C GLU A 39 -19.06 -15.54 -7.16
N GLY A 40 -17.83 -16.03 -6.97
CA GLY A 40 -17.06 -15.77 -5.75
C GLY A 40 -16.69 -14.30 -5.59
N ARG A 41 -16.45 -13.59 -6.70
CA ARG A 41 -16.20 -12.15 -6.73
C ARG A 41 -17.49 -11.35 -6.56
N GLU A 42 -18.57 -11.76 -7.22
CA GLU A 42 -19.89 -11.13 -7.07
C GLU A 42 -20.40 -11.22 -5.63
N SER A 43 -20.22 -12.37 -4.96
CA SER A 43 -20.55 -12.50 -3.54
C SER A 43 -19.79 -11.52 -2.65
N LEU A 44 -18.50 -11.27 -2.95
CA LEU A 44 -17.70 -10.28 -2.22
C LEU A 44 -18.22 -8.86 -2.46
N ARG A 45 -18.50 -8.51 -3.73
CA ARG A 45 -19.05 -7.22 -4.14
C ARG A 45 -20.40 -6.93 -3.50
N SER A 46 -21.34 -7.88 -3.60
CA SER A 46 -22.66 -7.79 -3.00
C SER A 46 -22.59 -7.59 -1.47
N ALA A 47 -21.67 -8.28 -0.78
CA ALA A 47 -21.46 -8.09 0.66
C ALA A 47 -20.91 -6.70 1.01
N ALA A 48 -19.93 -6.19 0.24
CA ALA A 48 -19.39 -4.84 0.42
C ALA A 48 -20.46 -3.78 0.16
N GLU A 49 -21.25 -3.94 -0.89
CA GLU A 49 -22.36 -3.05 -1.24
C GLU A 49 -23.43 -3.02 -0.14
N GLN A 50 -23.78 -4.18 0.42
CA GLN A 50 -24.71 -4.25 1.55
C GLN A 50 -24.17 -3.51 2.78
N ARG A 51 -22.90 -3.71 3.13
CA ARG A 51 -22.25 -3.00 4.24
C ARG A 51 -22.20 -1.50 4.02
N TRP A 52 -21.90 -1.07 2.80
CA TRP A 52 -21.94 0.34 2.42
C TRP A 52 -23.34 0.93 2.61
N ARG A 53 -24.38 0.30 2.07
CA ARG A 53 -25.77 0.76 2.23
C ARG A 53 -26.20 0.81 3.69
N SER A 54 -25.81 -0.18 4.49
CA SER A 54 -26.12 -0.20 5.92
C SER A 54 -25.38 0.92 6.66
N ALA A 55 -24.07 1.09 6.45
CA ALA A 55 -23.28 2.12 7.10
C ALA A 55 -23.76 3.53 6.70
N PHE A 56 -24.00 3.74 5.41
CA PHE A 56 -24.48 5.01 4.88
C PHE A 56 -25.92 5.31 5.33
N GLY A 57 -26.81 4.31 5.31
CA GLY A 57 -28.21 4.43 5.73
C GLY A 57 -28.42 4.64 7.24
N THR A 58 -27.45 4.23 8.07
CA THR A 58 -27.45 4.57 9.50
C THR A 58 -27.08 6.04 9.78
N GLY A 59 -26.51 6.75 8.80
CA GLY A 59 -26.40 8.21 8.77
C GLY A 59 -27.70 8.82 8.22
N ARG A 60 -28.62 9.19 9.11
CA ARG A 60 -29.96 9.71 8.77
C ARG A 60 -29.95 10.82 7.70
N ARG A 61 -31.02 10.79 6.87
CA ARG A 61 -31.54 11.90 6.07
C ARG A 61 -31.45 13.23 6.84
N GLY A 62 -30.80 14.23 6.25
CA GLY A 62 -31.06 15.64 6.57
C GLY A 62 -30.10 16.37 7.51
N VAL A 63 -28.81 16.01 7.61
CA VAL A 63 -27.83 16.85 8.31
C VAL A 63 -26.74 17.33 7.36
N THR A 64 -26.61 18.65 7.24
CA THR A 64 -25.78 19.41 6.30
C THR A 64 -24.43 19.88 6.88
N THR A 65 -23.82 19.14 7.81
CA THR A 65 -22.48 19.47 8.35
C THR A 65 -21.60 18.25 8.67
N PRO A 66 -20.25 18.41 8.55
CA PRO A 66 -19.30 17.31 8.40
C PRO A 66 -18.94 16.71 9.76
N ARG A 67 -19.69 15.70 10.20
CA ARG A 67 -19.24 14.87 11.31
C ARG A 67 -18.20 13.88 10.76
N GLU A 68 -17.06 13.76 11.43
CA GLU A 68 -16.04 12.77 11.05
C GLU A 68 -16.67 11.40 10.78
N PRO A 69 -16.33 10.76 9.65
CA PRO A 69 -16.84 9.43 9.33
C PRO A 69 -16.63 8.45 10.48
N ASN A 70 -17.70 7.77 10.89
CA ASN A 70 -17.61 6.75 11.93
C ASN A 70 -16.87 5.50 11.42
N TRP A 71 -16.53 4.59 12.33
CA TRP A 71 -15.79 3.37 11.99
C TRP A 71 -16.53 2.47 10.99
N TYR A 72 -17.87 2.40 11.05
CA TYR A 72 -18.68 1.59 10.15
C TYR A 72 -18.57 2.10 8.70
N LEU A 73 -18.63 3.43 8.51
CA LEU A 73 -18.53 4.05 7.20
C LEU A 73 -17.13 3.85 6.60
N ARG A 74 -16.08 4.04 7.40
CA ARG A 74 -14.68 3.76 6.99
C ARG A 74 -14.47 2.31 6.59
N SER A 75 -14.98 1.38 7.39
CA SER A 75 -14.85 -0.05 7.12
C SER A 75 -15.58 -0.45 5.84
N ALA A 76 -16.79 0.08 5.64
CA ALA A 76 -17.54 -0.16 4.41
C ALA A 76 -16.87 0.45 3.18
N ALA A 77 -16.26 1.64 3.30
CA ALA A 77 -15.45 2.23 2.24
C ALA A 77 -14.26 1.32 1.88
N ALA A 78 -13.51 0.88 2.89
CA ALA A 78 -12.38 -0.02 2.70
C ALA A 78 -12.77 -1.37 2.06
N ASP A 79 -13.94 -1.93 2.41
CA ASP A 79 -14.44 -3.14 1.76
C ASP A 79 -14.64 -2.96 0.26
N THR A 80 -15.09 -1.77 -0.19
CA THR A 80 -15.24 -1.47 -1.62
C THR A 80 -13.89 -1.36 -2.34
N VAL A 81 -12.87 -0.83 -1.68
CA VAL A 81 -11.48 -0.83 -2.18
C VAL A 81 -10.97 -2.27 -2.34
N VAL A 82 -11.22 -3.14 -1.37
CA VAL A 82 -10.82 -4.56 -1.43
C VAL A 82 -11.49 -5.29 -2.60
N VAL A 83 -12.76 -4.99 -2.88
CA VAL A 83 -13.47 -5.54 -4.05
C VAL A 83 -12.76 -5.17 -5.34
N ASP A 84 -12.48 -3.88 -5.54
CA ASP A 84 -11.87 -3.40 -6.77
C ASP A 84 -10.45 -3.94 -6.95
N ILE A 85 -9.67 -4.07 -5.87
CA ILE A 85 -8.37 -4.77 -5.89
C ILE A 85 -8.53 -6.22 -6.35
N VAL A 86 -9.53 -6.96 -5.81
CA VAL A 86 -9.77 -8.36 -6.19
C VAL A 86 -10.19 -8.48 -7.66
N ASP A 87 -11.02 -7.55 -8.15
CA ASP A 87 -11.42 -7.52 -9.56
C ASP A 87 -10.24 -7.17 -10.48
N TRP A 88 -9.41 -6.19 -10.11
CA TRP A 88 -8.18 -5.86 -10.84
C TRP A 88 -7.21 -7.06 -10.88
N LEU A 89 -7.05 -7.77 -9.76
CA LEU A 89 -6.26 -9.01 -9.72
C LEU A 89 -6.86 -10.12 -10.61
N ALA A 90 -8.18 -10.16 -10.80
CA ALA A 90 -8.82 -11.15 -11.66
C ALA A 90 -8.45 -10.96 -13.13
N THR A 91 -8.10 -9.72 -13.55
CA THR A 91 -7.77 -9.39 -14.95
C THR A 91 -6.45 -9.98 -15.47
N GLY A 92 -5.57 -10.52 -14.60
CA GLY A 92 -4.30 -11.09 -15.06
C GLY A 92 -3.63 -12.01 -14.06
N GLU A 93 -3.15 -13.17 -14.53
CA GLU A 93 -2.41 -14.12 -13.70
C GLU A 93 -1.09 -13.55 -13.20
N GLU A 94 -0.37 -12.81 -14.05
CA GLU A 94 0.89 -12.18 -13.68
C GLU A 94 0.75 -11.27 -12.45
N LYS A 95 -0.33 -10.46 -12.40
CA LYS A 95 -0.64 -9.58 -11.25
C LYS A 95 -0.80 -10.38 -9.96
N ARG A 96 -1.55 -11.49 -10.03
CA ARG A 96 -1.74 -12.41 -8.89
C ARG A 96 -0.44 -13.05 -8.47
N SER A 97 0.36 -13.52 -9.42
CA SER A 97 1.65 -14.16 -9.14
C SER A 97 2.66 -13.19 -8.53
N ARG A 98 2.69 -11.93 -8.97
CA ARG A 98 3.51 -10.88 -8.34
C ARG A 98 3.12 -10.64 -6.88
N VAL A 99 1.82 -10.44 -6.59
CA VAL A 99 1.35 -10.28 -5.20
C VAL A 99 1.61 -11.53 -4.37
N ALA A 100 1.42 -12.72 -4.94
CA ALA A 100 1.70 -13.98 -4.25
C ALA A 100 3.19 -14.12 -3.88
N ARG A 101 4.11 -13.77 -4.77
CA ARG A 101 5.56 -13.82 -4.50
C ARG A 101 5.95 -12.88 -3.35
N VAL A 102 5.47 -11.63 -3.37
CA VAL A 102 5.75 -10.68 -2.29
C VAL A 102 5.12 -11.15 -0.98
N GLY A 103 3.86 -11.62 -1.02
CA GLY A 103 3.17 -12.19 0.12
C GLY A 103 3.91 -13.37 0.74
N SER A 104 4.38 -14.33 -0.07
CA SER A 104 5.18 -15.46 0.39
C SER A 104 6.54 -15.03 0.94
N CYS A 105 7.24 -14.07 0.34
CA CYS A 105 8.49 -13.53 0.90
C CYS A 105 8.31 -12.96 2.32
N VAL A 106 7.21 -12.22 2.53
CA VAL A 106 6.84 -11.69 3.85
C VAL A 106 6.46 -12.81 4.83
N CYS A 107 5.67 -13.78 4.38
CA CYS A 107 5.08 -14.80 5.26
C CYS A 107 5.99 -16.00 5.55
N ASP A 108 6.84 -16.39 4.60
CA ASP A 108 7.59 -17.63 4.67
C ASP A 108 9.07 -17.37 4.95
N ASP A 109 9.67 -16.36 4.33
CA ASP A 109 11.13 -16.16 4.42
C ASP A 109 11.46 -15.16 5.53
N THR A 110 10.88 -13.97 5.46
CA THR A 110 11.09 -12.92 6.48
C THR A 110 10.70 -13.39 7.88
N LEU A 111 9.59 -14.14 8.01
CA LEU A 111 9.19 -14.70 9.31
C LEU A 111 10.17 -15.73 9.86
N LYS A 112 10.77 -16.58 9.02
CA LYS A 112 11.79 -17.55 9.46
C LYS A 112 13.04 -16.81 9.94
N ASP A 113 13.41 -15.73 9.26
CA ASP A 113 14.55 -14.90 9.62
C ASP A 113 14.31 -14.17 10.95
N ILE A 114 13.11 -13.62 11.15
CA ILE A 114 12.72 -13.00 12.43
C ILE A 114 12.76 -14.03 13.56
N ASP A 115 12.26 -15.25 13.35
CA ASP A 115 12.33 -16.31 14.36
C ASP A 115 13.79 -16.72 14.66
N GLY A 116 14.64 -16.78 13.64
CA GLY A 116 16.07 -17.05 13.80
C GLY A 116 16.77 -15.93 14.58
N TYR A 117 16.42 -14.68 14.31
CA TYR A 117 16.89 -13.51 15.06
C TYR A 117 16.41 -13.54 16.51
N ALA A 118 15.11 -13.75 16.74
CA ALA A 118 14.52 -13.77 18.07
C ALA A 118 15.14 -14.87 18.96
N ARG A 119 15.33 -16.08 18.41
CA ARG A 119 16.00 -17.19 19.13
C ARG A 119 17.41 -16.81 19.56
N ARG A 120 18.22 -16.28 18.64
CA ARG A 120 19.62 -15.88 18.89
C ARG A 120 19.76 -14.77 19.93
N ASN A 121 18.79 -13.88 20.03
CA ASN A 121 18.87 -12.68 20.87
C ASN A 121 17.98 -12.72 22.11
N SER A 122 17.28 -13.84 22.35
CA SER A 122 16.32 -13.97 23.47
C SER A 122 16.94 -13.93 24.86
N SER A 123 18.25 -14.16 24.98
CA SER A 123 19.02 -13.99 26.23
C SER A 123 19.26 -12.51 26.55
N CYS A 124 19.42 -11.67 25.53
CA CYS A 124 19.66 -10.23 25.66
C CYS A 124 18.34 -9.44 25.80
N ASN A 125 17.25 -9.93 25.21
CA ASN A 125 15.92 -9.34 25.35
C ASN A 125 14.86 -10.42 25.52
N GLY A 126 14.34 -10.55 26.75
CA GLY A 126 13.33 -11.55 27.11
C GLY A 126 12.00 -11.38 26.38
N ASP A 127 11.66 -10.18 25.90
CA ASP A 127 10.44 -9.96 25.12
C ASP A 127 10.51 -10.64 23.75
N LEU A 128 11.70 -10.88 23.18
CA LEU A 128 11.82 -11.64 21.92
C LEU A 128 11.27 -13.06 22.03
N ARG A 129 11.05 -13.59 23.25
CA ARG A 129 10.32 -14.86 23.48
C ARG A 129 8.84 -14.77 23.11
N LYS A 130 8.24 -13.58 23.15
CA LYS A 130 6.89 -13.31 22.63
C LYS A 130 6.88 -13.24 21.10
N GLY A 131 8.05 -13.12 20.45
CA GLY A 131 8.30 -13.39 19.03
C GLY A 131 7.20 -12.89 18.10
N ARG A 132 6.60 -13.82 17.34
CA ARG A 132 5.54 -13.56 16.35
C ARG A 132 4.28 -12.87 16.91
N TYR A 133 4.06 -12.86 18.22
CA TYR A 133 2.96 -12.11 18.84
C TYR A 133 3.07 -10.60 18.58
N PHE A 134 4.27 -10.04 18.62
CA PHE A 134 4.49 -8.61 18.35
C PHE A 134 4.25 -8.20 16.90
N LEU A 135 4.21 -9.18 15.99
CA LEU A 135 3.94 -8.96 14.58
C LEU A 135 2.43 -9.00 14.27
N THR A 136 1.60 -9.39 15.24
CA THR A 136 0.14 -9.44 15.06
C THR A 136 -0.49 -8.05 14.99
N GLY A 137 -1.74 -7.98 14.51
CA GLY A 137 -2.45 -6.72 14.33
C GLY A 137 -2.00 -6.00 13.05
N HIS A 138 -1.56 -4.74 13.19
CA HIS A 138 -1.28 -3.86 12.05
C HIS A 138 0.19 -3.76 11.64
N PHE A 139 1.09 -4.53 12.25
CA PHE A 139 2.53 -4.46 11.99
C PHE A 139 2.88 -4.56 10.50
N TRP A 140 2.44 -5.63 9.82
CA TRP A 140 2.80 -5.87 8.41
C TRP A 140 2.23 -4.83 7.46
N CYS A 141 0.95 -4.50 7.60
CA CYS A 141 0.34 -3.48 6.73
C CYS A 141 0.90 -2.08 6.98
N ALA A 142 1.33 -1.75 8.21
CA ALA A 142 2.02 -0.49 8.49
C ALA A 142 3.42 -0.47 7.89
N LEU A 143 4.20 -1.55 8.04
CA LEU A 143 5.53 -1.68 7.46
C LEU A 143 5.49 -1.56 5.93
N LEU A 144 4.59 -2.30 5.27
CA LEU A 144 4.43 -2.25 3.81
C LEU A 144 4.03 -0.85 3.32
N ALA A 145 3.14 -0.16 4.06
CA ALA A 145 2.75 1.22 3.75
C ALA A 145 3.91 2.21 3.85
N ASP A 146 4.79 2.05 4.85
CA ASP A 146 5.98 2.89 4.98
C ASP A 146 7.06 2.56 3.94
N VAL A 147 7.18 1.28 3.54
CA VAL A 147 8.05 0.88 2.42
C VAL A 147 7.58 1.49 1.10
N SER A 148 6.26 1.49 0.82
CA SER A 148 5.75 2.14 -0.39
C SER A 148 6.04 3.65 -0.40
N ARG A 149 5.83 4.34 0.73
CA ARG A 149 6.16 5.77 0.86
C ARG A 149 7.65 6.05 0.64
N ALA A 150 8.53 5.22 1.21
CA ALA A 150 9.97 5.37 1.02
C ALA A 150 10.38 5.16 -0.45
N ALA A 151 9.72 4.22 -1.14
CA ALA A 151 9.95 3.99 -2.56
C ALA A 151 9.42 5.14 -3.44
N ASP A 152 8.28 5.74 -3.11
CA ASP A 152 7.78 6.95 -3.78
C ASP A 152 8.78 8.10 -3.65
N ALA A 153 9.25 8.38 -2.42
CA ALA A 153 10.24 9.41 -2.19
C ALA A 153 11.56 9.15 -2.94
N ALA A 154 11.97 7.88 -3.07
CA ALA A 154 13.13 7.52 -3.87
C ALA A 154 12.89 7.79 -5.38
N HIS A 155 11.68 7.53 -5.88
CA HIS A 155 11.31 7.81 -7.27
C HIS A 155 11.28 9.33 -7.56
N GLU A 156 10.65 10.12 -6.69
CA GLU A 156 10.64 11.59 -6.78
C GLU A 156 12.06 12.18 -6.73
N ASN A 157 12.95 11.57 -5.93
CA ASN A 157 14.36 11.95 -5.93
C ASN A 157 15.03 11.67 -7.28
N VAL A 158 14.74 10.55 -7.94
CA VAL A 158 15.26 10.31 -9.29
C VAL A 158 14.73 11.38 -10.25
N ASP A 159 13.45 11.72 -10.17
CA ASP A 159 12.85 12.74 -11.03
C ASP A 159 13.44 14.14 -10.81
N GLY A 160 13.80 14.49 -9.58
CA GLY A 160 14.44 15.76 -9.23
C GLY A 160 15.96 15.84 -9.46
N VAL A 161 16.58 14.87 -10.13
CA VAL A 161 18.02 14.92 -10.45
C VAL A 161 18.38 16.08 -11.38
N PRO A 162 17.63 16.37 -12.47
CA PRO A 162 17.92 17.49 -13.36
C PRO A 162 17.93 18.83 -12.63
N GLU A 163 16.92 19.12 -11.83
CA GLU A 163 16.80 20.39 -11.10
C GLU A 163 17.97 20.56 -10.11
N ARG A 164 18.35 19.50 -9.40
CA ARG A 164 19.49 19.54 -8.47
C ARG A 164 20.83 19.65 -9.18
N ALA A 165 21.00 19.00 -10.32
CA ALA A 165 22.18 19.13 -11.14
C ALA A 165 22.29 20.55 -11.74
N THR A 166 21.17 21.12 -12.18
CA THR A 166 21.04 22.53 -12.60
C THR A 166 21.45 23.46 -11.46
N GLU A 167 20.90 23.30 -10.25
CA GLU A 167 21.26 24.13 -9.10
C GLU A 167 22.75 23.99 -8.74
N ALA A 168 23.31 22.77 -8.77
CA ALA A 168 24.73 22.55 -8.52
C ALA A 168 25.63 23.16 -9.61
N LEU A 169 25.24 23.09 -10.88
CA LEU A 169 26.02 23.62 -12.00
C LEU A 169 25.94 25.15 -12.09
N PHE A 170 24.81 25.74 -11.71
CA PHE A 170 24.50 27.15 -11.96
C PHE A 170 24.41 28.01 -10.70
N GLY A 171 24.16 27.42 -9.53
CA GLY A 171 23.97 28.14 -8.25
C GLY A 171 25.21 28.27 -7.37
N SER A 172 26.24 27.43 -7.56
CA SER A 172 27.42 27.40 -6.69
C SER A 172 28.51 28.42 -7.03
N GLY A 173 28.42 29.12 -8.17
CA GLY A 173 29.48 30.02 -8.65
C GLY A 173 30.79 29.31 -9.01
N GLU A 174 30.82 27.98 -9.01
CA GLU A 174 32.01 27.16 -9.27
C GLU A 174 32.42 27.13 -10.75
N ASN A 175 31.62 27.72 -11.65
CA ASN A 175 31.92 27.84 -13.08
C ASN A 175 32.15 29.31 -13.53
N PRO A 176 33.10 30.05 -12.92
CA PRO A 176 33.36 31.45 -13.26
C PRO A 176 34.00 31.52 -14.66
N GLY A 177 33.20 31.80 -15.67
CA GLY A 177 33.65 31.89 -17.07
C GLY A 177 32.69 31.28 -18.09
N TRP A 178 31.61 30.65 -17.65
CA TRP A 178 30.50 30.29 -18.53
C TRP A 178 29.68 31.56 -18.76
N GLY A 179 29.62 32.04 -19.99
CA GLY A 179 28.70 33.12 -20.38
C GLY A 179 27.29 32.58 -20.64
N GLU A 180 26.31 33.47 -20.84
CA GLU A 180 24.88 33.14 -21.04
C GLU A 180 24.63 32.01 -22.05
N THR A 181 25.34 32.02 -23.18
CA THR A 181 25.17 30.98 -24.22
C THR A 181 25.56 29.58 -23.73
N LYS A 182 26.63 29.44 -22.94
CA LYS A 182 27.03 28.13 -22.39
C LYS A 182 26.03 27.63 -21.37
N PHE A 183 25.36 28.53 -20.64
CA PHE A 183 24.29 28.17 -19.71
C PHE A 183 23.08 27.56 -20.43
N TYR A 184 22.57 28.22 -21.47
CA TYR A 184 21.46 27.67 -22.25
C TYR A 184 21.77 26.31 -22.87
N VAL A 185 22.99 26.14 -23.38
CA VAL A 185 23.43 24.85 -23.96
C VAL A 185 23.56 23.77 -22.88
N ALA A 186 24.05 24.11 -21.69
CA ALA A 186 24.22 23.17 -20.59
C ALA A 186 22.89 22.68 -20.02
N GLU A 187 21.91 23.56 -19.86
CA GLU A 187 20.56 23.21 -19.41
C GLU A 187 19.89 22.24 -20.41
N PHE A 188 19.97 22.56 -21.71
CA PHE A 188 19.48 21.67 -22.78
C PHE A 188 20.21 20.32 -22.79
N ALA A 189 21.54 20.33 -22.65
CA ALA A 189 22.36 19.11 -22.63
C ALA A 189 22.07 18.23 -21.42
N LEU A 190 21.82 18.83 -20.25
CA LEU A 190 21.45 18.11 -19.03
C LEU A 190 20.09 17.44 -19.17
N ALA A 191 19.07 18.15 -19.66
CA ALA A 191 17.76 17.58 -19.94
C ALA A 191 17.86 16.42 -20.96
N GLY A 192 18.64 16.62 -22.03
CA GLY A 192 18.93 15.60 -23.03
C GLY A 192 19.61 14.37 -22.42
N LEU A 193 20.72 14.55 -21.71
CA LEU A 193 21.46 13.47 -21.05
C LEU A 193 20.56 12.69 -20.08
N TRP A 194 19.79 13.40 -19.26
CA TRP A 194 18.89 12.77 -18.30
C TRP A 194 17.82 11.91 -18.97
N SER A 195 17.27 12.35 -20.11
CA SER A 195 16.31 11.55 -20.88
C SER A 195 16.86 10.19 -21.35
N TYR A 196 18.17 10.08 -21.56
CA TYR A 196 18.85 8.82 -21.89
C TYR A 196 19.28 8.01 -20.66
N VAL A 197 19.64 8.69 -19.55
CA VAL A 197 20.12 8.04 -18.31
C VAL A 197 18.96 7.54 -17.44
N LYS A 198 17.87 8.30 -17.32
CA LYS A 198 16.70 7.97 -16.49
C LYS A 198 16.16 6.55 -16.78
N PRO A 199 15.97 6.12 -18.04
CA PRO A 199 15.51 4.76 -18.34
C PRO A 199 16.43 3.65 -17.81
N LEU A 200 17.75 3.90 -17.67
CA LEU A 200 18.71 2.94 -17.13
C LEU A 200 18.57 2.80 -15.61
N ALA A 201 18.22 3.88 -14.90
CA ALA A 201 17.96 3.86 -13.46
C ALA A 201 16.56 3.33 -13.13
N VAL A 202 15.57 3.59 -14.00
CA VAL A 202 14.17 3.15 -13.89
C VAL A 202 13.94 1.78 -14.54
N ALA A 203 15.01 1.09 -14.95
CA ALA A 203 14.93 -0.28 -15.49
C ALA A 203 14.34 -1.30 -14.49
N TRP A 204 14.19 -0.93 -13.22
CA TRP A 204 13.29 -1.60 -12.29
C TRP A 204 11.89 -1.03 -12.41
N ASP A 205 10.92 -1.90 -12.71
CA ASP A 205 9.47 -1.63 -12.67
C ASP A 205 9.01 -1.36 -11.22
N LEU A 206 9.58 -0.30 -10.63
CA LEU A 206 9.42 0.13 -9.25
C LEU A 206 7.98 0.53 -8.99
N GLU A 207 7.34 1.17 -9.97
CA GLU A 207 5.92 1.53 -9.91
C GLU A 207 5.05 0.30 -9.71
N SER A 208 5.24 -0.77 -10.50
CA SER A 208 4.46 -1.99 -10.31
C SER A 208 4.82 -2.74 -9.03
N LEU A 209 6.07 -2.67 -8.57
CA LEU A 209 6.46 -3.22 -7.28
C LEU A 209 5.77 -2.47 -6.12
N VAL A 210 5.79 -1.14 -6.14
CA VAL A 210 5.12 -0.29 -5.15
C VAL A 210 3.61 -0.53 -5.17
N ARG A 211 2.99 -0.61 -6.36
CA ARG A 211 1.58 -1.00 -6.52
C ARG A 211 1.30 -2.37 -5.89
N THR A 212 2.18 -3.35 -6.13
CA THR A 212 2.08 -4.70 -5.54
C THR A 212 2.16 -4.66 -4.01
N ILE A 213 3.07 -3.86 -3.45
CA ILE A 213 3.24 -3.66 -2.01
C ILE A 213 1.99 -3.02 -1.40
N ARG A 214 1.44 -1.97 -2.03
CA ARG A 214 0.21 -1.31 -1.58
C ARG A 214 -0.97 -2.27 -1.60
N VAL A 215 -1.15 -3.02 -2.69
CA VAL A 215 -2.19 -4.06 -2.80
C VAL A 215 -2.06 -5.08 -1.67
N LEU A 216 -0.86 -5.61 -1.43
CA LEU A 216 -0.63 -6.55 -0.33
C LEU A 216 -0.93 -5.93 1.04
N ALA A 217 -0.50 -4.68 1.27
CA ALA A 217 -0.74 -3.95 2.52
C ALA A 217 -2.23 -3.79 2.82
N VAL A 218 -3.06 -3.54 1.81
CA VAL A 218 -4.53 -3.48 1.96
C VAL A 218 -5.10 -4.86 2.27
N LEU A 219 -4.70 -5.90 1.52
CA LEU A 219 -5.27 -7.25 1.64
C LEU A 219 -4.85 -8.00 2.92
N ILE A 220 -3.68 -7.67 3.48
CA ILE A 220 -3.17 -8.24 4.73
C ILE A 220 -3.69 -7.49 5.97
N CYS A 221 -4.16 -6.24 5.79
CA CYS A 221 -4.63 -5.41 6.88
C CYS A 221 -5.88 -6.05 7.52
N PRO A 222 -5.88 -6.29 8.84
CA PRO A 222 -7.05 -6.84 9.49
C PRO A 222 -8.24 -5.86 9.50
N ASP A 223 -7.96 -4.58 9.71
CA ASP A 223 -8.97 -3.52 9.74
C ASP A 223 -8.51 -2.31 8.91
N PRO A 224 -8.66 -2.36 7.59
CA PRO A 224 -8.32 -1.22 6.75
C PRO A 224 -9.17 0.03 7.06
N GLY A 225 -10.40 -0.14 7.56
CA GLY A 225 -11.29 0.95 7.95
C GLY A 225 -10.76 1.77 9.14
N SER A 226 -10.14 1.10 10.10
CA SER A 226 -9.55 1.75 11.28
C SER A 226 -8.05 2.02 11.14
N HIS A 227 -7.49 1.94 9.93
CA HIS A 227 -6.05 2.10 9.70
C HIS A 227 -5.72 3.29 8.77
N PRO A 228 -5.67 4.54 9.29
CA PRO A 228 -5.44 5.75 8.50
C PRO A 228 -4.16 5.72 7.66
N ARG A 229 -3.07 5.11 8.17
CA ARG A 229 -1.81 4.98 7.43
C ARG A 229 -1.98 4.16 6.14
N VAL A 230 -2.68 3.03 6.20
CA VAL A 230 -2.97 2.20 5.01
C VAL A 230 -3.94 2.90 4.06
N ALA A 231 -4.97 3.57 4.58
CA ALA A 231 -5.89 4.34 3.76
C ALA A 231 -5.14 5.40 2.93
N ARG A 232 -4.26 6.17 3.59
CA ARG A 232 -3.50 7.25 2.96
C ARG A 232 -2.37 6.76 2.06
N LEU A 233 -1.50 5.87 2.53
CA LEU A 233 -0.28 5.49 1.80
C LEU A 233 -0.51 4.35 0.79
N CYS A 234 -1.63 3.63 0.91
CA CYS A 234 -1.92 2.50 0.04
C CYS A 234 -3.24 2.68 -0.73
N MET A 235 -4.37 2.94 -0.08
CA MET A 235 -5.66 2.97 -0.80
C MET A 235 -5.81 4.17 -1.71
N SER A 236 -5.51 5.37 -1.20
CA SER A 236 -5.63 6.60 -1.98
C SER A 236 -4.71 6.59 -3.23
N PRO A 237 -3.44 6.19 -3.16
CA PRO A 237 -2.60 6.07 -4.35
C PRO A 237 -3.03 4.98 -5.34
N LEU A 238 -3.89 4.04 -4.94
CA LEU A 238 -4.46 3.05 -5.86
C LEU A 238 -5.70 3.57 -6.60
N ALA A 239 -6.24 4.73 -6.21
CA ALA A 239 -7.46 5.29 -6.78
C ALA A 239 -7.36 5.53 -8.29
N THR A 240 -6.23 6.03 -8.77
CA THR A 240 -6.02 6.37 -10.19
C THR A 240 -5.87 5.14 -11.10
N ASP A 241 -5.48 3.99 -10.53
CA ASP A 241 -4.96 2.86 -11.30
C ASP A 241 -5.82 1.59 -11.20
N ILE A 242 -6.46 1.39 -10.04
CA ILE A 242 -7.13 0.14 -9.68
C ILE A 242 -8.60 0.38 -9.35
N LEU A 243 -8.90 1.48 -8.65
CA LEU A 243 -10.24 1.68 -8.11
C LEU A 243 -11.18 2.22 -9.17
N THR A 244 -12.42 1.78 -9.10
CA THR A 244 -13.52 2.42 -9.82
C THR A 244 -13.82 3.77 -9.19
N VAL A 245 -14.36 4.69 -9.99
CA VAL A 245 -14.84 6.01 -9.54
C VAL A 245 -15.78 5.89 -8.32
N THR A 246 -16.55 4.80 -8.25
CA THR A 246 -17.45 4.54 -7.13
C THR A 246 -16.66 4.23 -5.85
N ALA A 247 -15.69 3.31 -5.89
CA ALA A 247 -14.89 2.98 -4.71
C ALA A 247 -14.01 4.15 -4.26
N GLU A 248 -13.46 4.92 -5.20
CA GLU A 248 -12.73 6.16 -4.91
C GLU A 248 -13.63 7.18 -4.19
N SER A 249 -14.82 7.46 -4.72
CA SER A 249 -15.77 8.37 -4.07
C SER A 249 -16.14 7.91 -2.66
N ARG A 250 -16.34 6.60 -2.46
CA ARG A 250 -16.64 6.01 -1.15
C ARG A 250 -15.44 6.09 -0.20
N LEU A 251 -14.21 5.94 -0.71
CA LEU A 251 -12.98 6.13 0.06
C LEU A 251 -12.90 7.57 0.58
N HIS A 252 -13.12 8.57 -0.28
CA HIS A 252 -13.16 9.98 0.14
C HIS A 252 -14.29 10.27 1.14
N GLN A 253 -15.49 9.72 0.94
CA GLN A 253 -16.59 9.86 1.90
C GLN A 253 -16.30 9.16 3.24
N GLY A 254 -15.58 8.04 3.20
CA GLY A 254 -15.22 7.25 4.37
C GLY A 254 -14.07 7.85 5.17
N PHE A 255 -13.09 8.48 4.54
CA PHE A 255 -11.87 8.93 5.24
C PHE A 255 -11.69 10.46 5.25
N GLY A 256 -12.31 11.19 4.34
CA GLY A 256 -12.27 12.66 4.27
C GLY A 256 -10.84 13.21 4.37
N ALA A 257 -10.66 14.21 5.24
CA ALA A 257 -9.37 14.87 5.49
C ALA A 257 -8.25 13.93 5.99
N ALA A 258 -8.56 12.71 6.45
CA ALA A 258 -7.53 11.74 6.83
C ALA A 258 -6.68 11.27 5.63
N LEU A 259 -7.20 11.42 4.41
CA LEU A 259 -6.45 11.16 3.17
C LEU A 259 -5.49 12.33 2.85
N ASP A 260 -5.87 13.56 3.18
CA ASP A 260 -5.16 14.79 2.78
C ASP A 260 -4.03 15.22 3.74
N ALA A 261 -3.92 14.60 4.92
CA ALA A 261 -3.02 15.03 6.00
C ALA A 261 -1.50 14.80 5.74
N ALA A 262 -1.03 14.82 4.49
CA ALA A 262 0.36 14.55 4.10
C ALA A 262 0.98 15.53 3.08
N SER A 263 0.48 16.76 2.98
CA SER A 263 1.27 17.85 2.37
C SER A 263 2.29 18.49 3.33
N ALA A 264 2.40 17.99 4.56
CA ALA A 264 3.21 18.59 5.63
C ALA A 264 3.92 17.52 6.48
N ALA A 265 4.93 16.86 5.93
CA ALA A 265 6.01 16.21 6.68
C ALA A 265 7.17 15.84 5.74
#